data_AF-A0A1H7SGH1-F1
#
_entry.id   AF-A0A1H7SGH1-F1
#
_cell.length_a   1.000
_cell.length_b   1.000
_cell.length_c   1.000
_cell.angle_alpha   90.00
_cell.angle_beta   90.00
_cell.angle_gamma   90.00
#
_symmetry.space_group_name_H-M   'P 1'
#
loop_
_entity.id
_entity.type
_entity.pdbx_description
1 polymer ?
#
loop_
_entity_poly.entity_id
_entity_poly.type
_entity_poly.pdbx_seq_one_letter_code
_entity_poly.pdbx_strand_id
1 'polypeptide(L)'
;MKKILKIVVALLFVIGILGTGSLVIEEIQTGNGCPKIWIIPACVIILICFIIPLISHILGKYNKLYFFFTGLAAMIAIIASIMQFTGNGECPKTGGGIPMCYYSLLLFTGLIVLKIYQLKSDSSGN
;
A
#
# COMPACT_ATOMS: atom_id res chain seq x y z
N MET A 1 19.16 14.32 -6.61
CA MET A 1 17.71 14.13 -6.35
C MET A 1 17.22 12.69 -6.59
N LYS A 2 17.62 12.01 -7.68
CA LYS A 2 17.16 10.63 -8.00
C LYS A 2 17.38 9.59 -6.87
N LYS A 3 18.54 9.60 -6.19
CA LYS A 3 18.83 8.72 -5.04
C LYS A 3 17.91 8.96 -3.84
N ILE A 4 17.64 10.23 -3.53
CA ILE A 4 16.75 10.62 -2.43
C ILE A 4 15.34 10.10 -2.70
N LEU A 5 14.83 10.27 -3.92
CA LEU A 5 13.50 9.78 -4.28
C LEU A 5 13.38 8.25 -4.17
N LYS A 6 14.42 7.50 -4.56
CA LYS A 6 14.47 6.04 -4.36
C LYS A 6 14.41 5.67 -2.88
N ILE A 7 15.18 6.36 -2.03
CA ILE A 7 15.18 6.15 -0.58
C ILE A 7 13.82 6.46 0.03
N VAL A 8 13.18 7.57 -0.37
CA VAL A 8 11.85 7.96 0.13
C VAL A 8 10.80 6.92 -0.27
N VAL A 9 10.79 6.46 -1.53
CA VAL A 9 9.89 5.39 -1.97
C VAL A 9 10.11 4.12 -1.15
N ALA A 10 11.36 3.70 -0.96
CA ALA A 10 11.69 2.52 -0.16
C ALA A 10 11.23 2.67 1.30
N LEU A 11 11.42 3.84 1.92
CA LEU A 11 10.93 4.14 3.27
C LEU A 11 9.41 4.03 3.37
N LEU A 12 8.67 4.57 2.40
CA LEU A 12 7.21 4.47 2.36
C LEU A 12 6.74 3.01 2.26
N PHE A 13 7.43 2.18 1.46
CA PHE A 13 7.16 0.74 1.43
C PHE A 13 7.42 0.07 2.78
N VAL A 14 8.55 0.37 3.42
CA VAL A 14 8.89 -0.21 4.74
C VAL A 14 7.83 0.16 5.77
N ILE A 15 7.42 1.43 5.82
CA ILE A 15 6.36 1.89 6.74
C ILE A 15 5.04 1.17 6.44
N GLY A 16 4.66 1.05 5.16
CA GLY A 16 3.45 0.34 4.75
C GLY A 16 3.47 -1.16 5.10
N ILE A 17 4.62 -1.82 4.94
CA ILE A 17 4.80 -3.23 5.31
C ILE A 17 4.74 -3.41 6.82
N LEU A 18 5.35 -2.52 7.61
CA LEU A 18 5.29 -2.59 9.07
C LEU A 18 3.87 -2.36 9.58
N GLY A 19 3.14 -1.40 9.02
CA GLY A 19 1.74 -1.14 9.37
C GLY A 19 0.81 -2.29 8.97
N THR A 20 0.94 -2.80 7.75
CA THR A 20 0.12 -3.94 7.29
C THR A 20 0.53 -5.26 7.96
N GLY A 21 1.81 -5.41 8.30
CA GLY A 21 2.34 -6.61 8.95
C GLY A 21 1.83 -6.74 10.39
N SER A 22 1.78 -5.64 11.14
CA SER A 22 1.19 -5.62 12.48
C SER A 22 -0.29 -5.99 12.45
N LEU A 23 -1.03 -5.52 11.45
CA LEU A 23 -2.42 -5.90 11.18
C LEU A 23 -2.59 -7.40 10.87
N VAL A 24 -1.70 -7.98 10.06
CA VAL A 24 -1.72 -9.42 9.76
C VAL A 24 -1.44 -10.25 11.01
N ILE A 25 -0.50 -9.82 11.85
CA ILE A 25 -0.22 -10.48 13.14
C ILE A 25 -1.44 -10.43 14.04
N GLU A 26 -2.08 -9.26 14.15
CA GLU A 26 -3.29 -9.09 14.95
C GLU A 26 -4.45 -9.95 14.43
N GLU A 27 -4.61 -10.06 13.11
CA GLU A 27 -5.59 -10.96 12.50
C GLU A 27 -5.30 -12.44 12.81
N ILE A 28 -4.04 -12.86 12.83
CA ILE A 28 -3.67 -14.23 13.18
C ILE A 28 -3.94 -14.51 14.67
N GLN A 29 -3.72 -13.52 15.55
CA GLN A 29 -3.88 -13.68 17.00
C GLN A 29 -5.35 -13.57 17.47
N THR A 30 -6.11 -12.64 16.91
CA THR A 30 -7.47 -12.30 17.37
C THR A 30 -8.56 -12.73 16.40
N GLY A 31 -8.22 -13.05 15.15
CA GLY A 31 -9.19 -13.37 14.10
C GLY A 31 -10.06 -12.19 13.63
N ASN A 32 -9.78 -10.99 14.14
CA ASN A 32 -10.58 -9.77 13.92
C ASN A 32 -9.71 -8.52 13.67
N GLY A 33 -8.46 -8.72 13.27
CA GLY A 33 -7.53 -7.65 12.91
C GLY A 33 -7.89 -7.00 11.57
N CYS A 34 -8.47 -7.73 10.61
CA CYS A 34 -8.85 -7.17 9.31
C CYS A 34 -10.14 -7.76 8.71
N PRO A 35 -10.87 -6.96 7.92
CA PRO A 35 -12.05 -7.45 7.24
C PRO A 35 -11.68 -8.59 6.28
N LYS A 36 -12.43 -9.70 6.40
CA LYS A 36 -12.35 -10.84 5.50
C LYS A 36 -13.19 -10.56 4.27
N ILE A 37 -12.53 -10.44 3.13
CA ILE A 37 -13.22 -10.41 1.84
C ILE A 37 -13.45 -11.85 1.44
N TRP A 38 -14.70 -12.30 1.62
CA TRP A 38 -15.20 -13.65 1.31
C TRP A 38 -14.60 -14.78 2.19
N ILE A 39 -13.27 -14.89 2.26
CA ILE A 39 -12.53 -15.87 3.10
C ILE A 39 -11.10 -15.40 3.42
N ILE A 40 -10.55 -14.45 2.66
CA ILE A 40 -9.15 -14.02 2.82
C ILE A 40 -9.10 -12.65 3.52
N PRO A 41 -8.24 -12.49 4.55
CA PRO A 41 -8.06 -11.19 5.21
C PRO A 41 -7.46 -10.18 4.23
N ALA A 42 -8.12 -9.03 4.08
CA ALA A 42 -7.70 -7.99 3.14
C ALA A 42 -6.25 -7.52 3.35
N CYS A 43 -5.79 -7.56 4.60
CA CYS A 43 -4.45 -7.14 4.98
C CYS A 43 -3.35 -8.04 4.43
N VAL A 44 -3.60 -9.34 4.26
CA VAL A 44 -2.64 -10.24 3.60
C VAL A 44 -2.49 -9.88 2.12
N ILE A 45 -3.60 -9.54 1.45
CA ILE A 45 -3.60 -9.12 0.05
C ILE A 45 -2.81 -7.81 -0.12
N ILE A 46 -3.08 -6.81 0.75
CA ILE A 46 -2.36 -5.52 0.76
C ILE A 46 -0.87 -5.74 1.03
N LEU A 47 -0.51 -6.63 1.97
CA LEU A 47 0.89 -6.95 2.29
C LEU A 47 1.63 -7.49 1.07
N ILE A 48 1.03 -8.46 0.36
CA ILE A 48 1.58 -9.00 -0.89
C ILE A 48 1.72 -7.89 -1.94
N CYS A 49 0.71 -7.00 -2.03
CA CYS A 49 0.75 -5.85 -2.91
C CYS A 49 1.80 -4.80 -2.52
N PHE A 50 2.36 -4.80 -1.30
CA PHE A 50 3.51 -3.98 -0.96
C PHE A 50 4.84 -4.68 -1.28
N ILE A 51 4.93 -5.99 -1.07
CA ILE A 51 6.15 -6.78 -1.31
C ILE A 51 6.50 -6.80 -2.81
N ILE A 52 5.53 -7.05 -3.69
CA ILE A 52 5.79 -7.21 -5.13
C ILE A 52 6.34 -5.93 -5.79
N PRO A 53 5.73 -4.74 -5.57
CA PRO A 53 6.29 -3.50 -6.09
C PRO A 53 7.59 -3.10 -5.41
N LEU A 54 7.80 -3.44 -4.13
CA LEU A 54 9.08 -3.19 -3.45
C LEU A 54 10.22 -3.95 -4.16
N ILE A 55 10.03 -5.23 -4.42
CA ILE A 55 10.99 -6.06 -5.18
C ILE A 55 11.18 -5.46 -6.57
N SER A 56 10.09 -5.13 -7.27
CA SER A 56 10.16 -4.51 -8.60
C SER A 56 10.91 -3.17 -8.60
N HIS A 57 10.77 -2.39 -7.53
CA HIS A 57 11.46 -1.12 -7.33
C HIS A 57 12.97 -1.32 -7.14
N ILE A 58 13.37 -2.31 -6.34
CA ILE A 58 14.80 -2.64 -6.10
C ILE A 58 15.44 -3.18 -7.38
N LEU A 59 14.74 -4.04 -8.13
CA LEU A 59 15.24 -4.62 -9.38
C LEU A 59 15.32 -3.60 -10.52
N GLY A 60 14.61 -2.46 -10.43
CA GLY A 60 14.73 -1.32 -11.37
C GLY A 60 14.27 -1.57 -12.82
N LYS A 61 13.97 -2.82 -13.19
CA LYS A 61 13.67 -3.23 -14.57
C LYS A 61 12.17 -3.34 -14.88
N TYR A 62 11.33 -3.51 -13.86
CA TYR A 62 9.91 -3.85 -14.01
C TYR A 62 8.97 -2.70 -13.59
N ASN A 63 9.18 -1.50 -14.14
CA ASN A 63 8.34 -0.32 -13.82
C ASN A 63 6.85 -0.52 -14.19
N LYS A 64 6.53 -1.30 -15.24
CA LYS A 64 5.14 -1.65 -15.58
C LYS A 64 4.49 -2.54 -14.50
N LEU A 65 5.23 -3.53 -14.00
CA LEU A 65 4.74 -4.43 -12.95
C LEU A 65 4.51 -3.69 -11.65
N TYR A 66 5.43 -2.77 -11.30
CA TYR A 66 5.27 -1.85 -10.19
C TYR A 66 3.93 -1.12 -10.28
N PHE A 67 3.68 -0.44 -11.40
CA PHE A 67 2.46 0.34 -11.62
C PHE A 67 1.19 -0.50 -11.57
N PHE A 68 1.23 -1.70 -12.14
CA PHE A 68 0.10 -2.62 -12.15
C PHE A 68 -0.30 -3.03 -10.73
N PHE A 69 0.66 -3.48 -9.91
CA PHE A 69 0.39 -3.89 -8.54
C PHE A 69 0.04 -2.71 -7.62
N THR A 70 0.74 -1.58 -7.70
CA THR A 70 0.38 -0.40 -6.90
C THR A 70 -0.96 0.18 -7.32
N GLY A 71 -1.30 0.15 -8.60
CA GLY A 71 -2.60 0.60 -9.11
C GLY A 71 -3.74 -0.31 -8.67
N LEU A 72 -3.54 -1.63 -8.73
CA LEU A 72 -4.49 -2.60 -8.21
C LEU A 72 -4.72 -2.42 -6.70
N ALA A 73 -3.64 -2.25 -5.94
CA ALA A 73 -3.71 -2.02 -4.50
C ALA A 73 -4.42 -0.70 -4.16
N ALA A 74 -4.15 0.36 -4.93
CA ALA A 74 -4.86 1.63 -4.80
C ALA A 74 -6.36 1.42 -5.05
N MET A 75 -6.74 0.74 -6.13
CA MET A 75 -8.14 0.45 -6.45
C MET A 75 -8.85 -0.29 -5.31
N ILE A 76 -8.21 -1.33 -4.76
CA ILE A 76 -8.73 -2.08 -3.61
C ILE A 76 -8.88 -1.16 -2.39
N ALA A 77 -7.90 -0.30 -2.12
CA ALA A 77 -7.96 0.66 -1.02
C ALA A 77 -9.10 1.68 -1.20
N ILE A 78 -9.43 2.06 -2.44
CA ILE A 78 -10.56 2.96 -2.72
C ILE A 78 -11.86 2.24 -2.37
N ILE A 79 -12.03 1.01 -2.86
CA ILE A 79 -13.22 0.20 -2.58
C ILE A 79 -13.37 -0.03 -1.07
N ALA A 80 -12.28 -0.35 -0.38
CA ALA A 80 -12.27 -0.52 1.08
C ALA A 80 -12.64 0.79 1.81
N SER A 81 -12.16 1.93 1.33
CA SER A 81 -12.51 3.25 1.90
C SER A 81 -13.99 3.59 1.69
N ILE A 82 -14.56 3.21 0.54
CA ILE A 82 -16.00 3.37 0.27
C ILE A 82 -16.82 2.44 1.17
N MET A 83 -16.41 1.17 1.31
CA MET A 83 -17.06 0.19 2.19
C MET A 83 -17.05 0.63 3.66
N GLN A 84 -15.94 1.22 4.12
CA GLN A 84 -15.83 1.83 5.46
C GLN A 84 -16.82 2.99 5.62
N PHE A 85 -16.96 3.82 4.57
CA PHE A 85 -17.86 4.97 4.60
C PHE A 85 -19.35 4.57 4.57
N THR A 86 -19.69 3.50 3.86
CA THR A 86 -21.06 2.96 3.82
C THR A 86 -21.40 2.07 5.01
N GLY A 87 -20.46 1.83 5.93
CA GLY A 87 -20.66 0.97 7.10
C GLY A 87 -20.75 -0.52 6.76
N ASN A 88 -20.36 -0.92 5.55
CA ASN A 88 -20.54 -2.27 5.02
C ASN A 88 -19.27 -3.14 5.16
N GLY A 89 -18.23 -2.60 5.79
CA GLY A 89 -17.03 -3.32 6.22
C GLY A 89 -16.23 -2.45 7.18
N GLU A 90 -15.74 -3.03 8.28
CA GLU A 90 -14.97 -2.30 9.30
C GLU A 90 -13.47 -2.53 9.09
N CYS A 91 -12.79 -1.51 8.57
CA CYS A 91 -11.34 -1.41 8.68
C CYS A 91 -10.96 -1.13 10.14
N PRO A 92 -9.90 -1.78 10.62
CA PRO A 92 -9.35 -1.55 11.94
C PRO A 92 -9.00 -0.07 12.11
N LYS A 93 -9.41 0.45 13.25
CA LYS A 93 -9.14 1.83 13.66
C LYS A 93 -7.86 1.82 14.48
N THR A 94 -6.94 2.72 14.14
CA THR A 94 -5.81 3.05 15.02
C THR A 94 -6.34 3.54 16.37
N GLY A 95 -5.54 3.51 17.44
CA GLY A 95 -5.91 4.00 18.78
C GLY A 95 -6.46 5.44 18.87
N GLY A 96 -6.39 6.22 17.77
CA GLY A 96 -7.05 7.52 17.61
C GLY A 96 -8.39 7.50 16.85
N GLY A 97 -8.97 6.33 16.57
CA GLY A 97 -10.26 6.18 15.88
C GLY A 97 -10.21 6.28 14.35
N ILE A 98 -9.03 6.51 13.76
CA ILE A 98 -8.87 6.70 12.31
C ILE A 98 -8.73 5.34 11.60
N PRO A 99 -9.52 5.07 10.54
CA PRO A 99 -9.42 3.85 9.76
C PRO A 99 -8.07 3.70 9.06
N MET A 100 -7.41 2.54 9.20
CA MET A 100 -6.13 2.31 8.54
C MET A 100 -6.23 2.21 7.01
N CYS A 101 -7.38 1.87 6.43
CA CYS A 101 -7.51 1.81 4.98
C CYS A 101 -7.37 3.19 4.28
N TYR A 102 -7.64 4.30 4.98
CA TYR A 102 -7.31 5.64 4.47
C TYR A 102 -5.79 5.89 4.42
N TYR A 103 -5.03 5.37 5.39
CA TYR A 103 -3.57 5.46 5.36
C TYR A 103 -2.98 4.65 4.22
N SER A 104 -3.49 3.44 3.97
CA SER A 104 -3.09 2.63 2.82
C SER A 104 -3.40 3.34 1.50
N LEU A 105 -4.59 3.95 1.38
CA LEU A 105 -4.97 4.74 0.20
C LEU A 105 -4.00 5.90 -0.03
N LEU A 106 -3.68 6.64 1.03
CA LEU A 106 -2.73 7.75 0.97
C LEU A 106 -1.33 7.27 0.58
N LEU A 107 -0.86 6.15 1.16
CA LEU A 107 0.43 5.54 0.83
C LEU A 107 0.51 5.13 -0.64
N PHE A 108 -0.47 4.36 -1.15
CA PHE A 108 -0.44 3.92 -2.55
C PHE A 108 -0.55 5.09 -3.52
N THR A 109 -1.39 6.07 -3.23
CA THR A 109 -1.50 7.29 -4.04
C THR A 109 -0.19 8.07 -4.05
N GLY A 110 0.42 8.25 -2.88
CA GLY A 110 1.72 8.89 -2.74
C GLY A 110 2.83 8.16 -3.49
N LEU A 111 2.90 6.83 -3.38
CA LEU A 111 3.86 5.98 -4.08
C LEU A 111 3.74 6.09 -5.61
N ILE A 112 2.52 6.10 -6.14
CA ILE A 112 2.26 6.27 -7.57
C ILE A 112 2.75 7.64 -8.04
N VAL A 113 2.34 8.72 -7.36
CA VAL A 113 2.75 10.09 -7.68
C VAL A 113 4.27 10.22 -7.63
N LEU A 114 4.91 9.70 -6.57
CA LEU A 114 6.34 9.79 -6.38
C LEU A 114 7.12 9.01 -7.46
N LYS A 115 6.58 7.86 -7.91
CA LYS A 115 7.15 7.10 -9.04
C LYS A 115 7.03 7.86 -10.36
N ILE A 116 5.92 8.56 -10.62
CA ILE A 116 5.75 9.42 -11.81
C ILE A 116 6.80 10.53 -11.81
N TYR A 117 6.99 11.22 -10.68
CA TYR A 117 8.04 12.22 -10.52
C TYR A 117 9.44 11.62 -10.74
N GLN A 118 9.68 10.40 -10.27
CA GLN A 118 10.95 9.69 -10.48
C GLN A 118 11.24 9.47 -11.97
N LEU A 119 10.24 8.99 -12.73
CA LEU A 119 10.35 8.72 -14.16
C LEU A 119 10.53 10.02 -14.97
N LYS A 120 9.78 11.06 -14.61
CA LYS A 120 9.90 12.39 -15.26
C LYS A 120 11.26 13.04 -15.00
N SER A 121 11.78 12.93 -13.77
CA SER A 121 13.13 13.40 -13.43
C SER A 121 14.21 12.55 -14.12
N ASP A 122 13.93 11.30 -14.47
CA ASP A 122 14.86 10.48 -15.24
C ASP A 122 14.94 10.93 -16.70
N SER A 123 13.79 11.28 -17.29
CA SER A 123 13.68 11.72 -18.69
C SER A 123 14.18 13.16 -18.95
N SER A 124 14.26 14.03 -17.94
CA SER A 124 14.69 15.43 -18.08
C SER A 124 16.20 15.64 -17.88
N GLY A 125 16.99 14.56 -17.87
CA GLY A 125 18.44 14.60 -17.65
C GLY A 125 19.23 13.82 -18.70
N ASN A 126 18.73 13.77 -19.94
CA ASN A 126 19.55 13.54 -21.15
C ASN A 126 19.55 14.83 -21.96
#